data_AF-A0A1F4HSJ4-F1
#
_entry.id   AF-A0A1F4HSJ4-F1
#
_cell.length_a   1.000
_cell.length_b   1.000
_cell.length_c   1.000
_cell.angle_alpha   90.00
_cell.angle_beta   90.00
_cell.angle_gamma   90.00
#
_symmetry.space_group_name_H-M   'P 1'
#
loop_
_entity.id
_entity.type
_entity.pdbx_description
1 polymer ?
#
loop_
_entity_poly.entity_id
_entity_poly.type
_entity_poly.pdbx_seq_one_letter_code
_entity_poly.pdbx_strand_id
1 'polypeptide(L)'
;MSQFFAVEIKTTAIVWADDADHAVLVARDHRREICGDVDMDISVKGEVKRIDQLAAHEWDGECIPYGHDGDTRLMDLLANQGAQEGGA
;
A
#
# COMPACT_ATOMS: atom_id res chain seq x y z
N MET A 1 -19.18 8.35 2.42
CA MET A 1 -17.82 8.89 2.20
C MET A 1 -16.86 7.72 2.20
N SER A 2 -15.82 7.77 1.36
CA SER A 2 -14.77 6.75 1.34
C SER A 2 -13.73 7.05 2.42
N GLN A 3 -13.13 6.01 3.00
CA GLN A 3 -12.10 6.08 4.03
C GLN A 3 -10.80 5.45 3.54
N PHE A 4 -9.65 5.85 4.10
CA PHE A 4 -8.37 5.22 3.81
C PHE A 4 -8.16 4.00 4.70
N PHE A 5 -7.65 2.92 4.12
CA PHE A 5 -7.30 1.70 4.83
C PHE A 5 -5.89 1.28 4.48
N ALA A 6 -5.16 0.80 5.48
CA ALA A 6 -3.93 0.05 5.25
C ALA A 6 -4.31 -1.38 4.86
N VAL A 7 -3.78 -1.83 3.72
CA VAL A 7 -3.94 -3.20 3.22
C VAL A 7 -2.58 -3.84 3.03
N GLU A 8 -2.47 -5.13 3.35
CA GLU A 8 -1.29 -5.94 3.05
C GLU A 8 -1.63 -6.93 1.95
N ILE A 9 -0.76 -7.00 0.95
CA ILE A 9 -0.88 -7.90 -0.20
C ILE A 9 0.30 -8.87 -0.14
N LYS A 10 0.02 -10.18 -0.15
CA LYS A 10 1.03 -11.23 -0.08
C LYS A 10 0.83 -12.26 -1.18
N THR A 11 1.94 -12.77 -1.69
CA THR A 11 1.95 -13.88 -2.65
C THR A 11 3.25 -14.68 -2.56
N THR A 12 3.22 -15.90 -3.06
CA THR A 12 4.38 -16.78 -3.21
C THR A 12 4.48 -17.20 -4.67
N ALA A 13 5.62 -16.89 -5.30
CA ALA A 13 5.93 -17.31 -6.67
C ALA A 13 7.06 -18.33 -6.68
N ILE A 14 7.03 -19.24 -7.66
CA ILE A 14 8.13 -20.16 -7.95
C ILE A 14 8.92 -19.57 -9.12
N VAL A 15 10.21 -19.36 -8.92
CA VAL A 15 11.12 -18.80 -9.93
C VAL A 15 12.22 -19.80 -10.26
N TRP A 16 12.74 -19.71 -11.47
CA TRP A 16 13.96 -20.41 -11.86
C TRP A 16 15.17 -19.53 -11.55
N ALA A 17 16.10 -20.02 -10.73
CA ALA A 17 17.28 -19.27 -10.31
C ALA A 17 18.43 -20.22 -9.94
N ASP A 18 19.66 -19.70 -9.99
CA ASP A 18 20.87 -20.47 -9.68
C ASP A 18 21.13 -20.55 -8.16
N ASP A 19 20.74 -19.51 -7.42
CA ASP A 19 20.88 -19.39 -5.97
C ASP A 19 19.81 -18.45 -5.38
N ALA A 20 19.88 -18.22 -4.07
CA ALA A 20 18.91 -17.42 -3.34
C ALA A 20 18.94 -15.92 -3.70
N ASP A 21 20.11 -15.35 -4.00
CA ASP A 21 20.23 -13.94 -4.36
C ASP A 21 19.70 -13.72 -5.78
N HIS A 22 20.03 -14.63 -6.71
CA HIS A 22 19.45 -14.65 -8.05
C HIS A 22 17.92 -14.80 -8.00
N ALA A 23 17.38 -15.63 -7.10
CA ALA A 23 15.92 -15.77 -6.93
C ALA A 23 15.24 -14.45 -6.54
N VAL A 24 15.85 -13.64 -5.66
CA VAL A 24 15.33 -12.32 -5.28
C VAL A 24 15.35 -11.35 -6.46
N LEU A 25 16.42 -11.38 -7.28
CA LEU A 25 16.52 -10.56 -8.48
C LEU A 25 15.44 -10.92 -9.50
N VAL A 26 15.28 -12.22 -9.82
CA VAL A 26 14.24 -12.70 -10.74
C VAL A 26 12.83 -12.30 -10.25
N ALA A 27 12.55 -12.49 -8.96
CA ALA A 27 11.26 -12.10 -8.38
C ALA A 27 11.02 -10.58 -8.44
N ARG A 28 12.05 -9.75 -8.24
CA ARG A 28 11.94 -8.29 -8.33
C ARG A 28 11.70 -7.83 -9.77
N ASP A 29 12.39 -8.43 -10.74
CA ASP A 29 12.30 -8.07 -12.15
C ASP A 29 10.94 -8.49 -12.75
N HIS A 30 10.40 -9.64 -12.32
CA HIS A 30 9.10 -10.17 -12.74
C HIS A 30 7.95 -9.86 -11.78
N ARG A 31 8.12 -8.89 -10.86
CA ARG A 31 7.14 -8.54 -9.82
C ARG A 31 5.74 -8.28 -10.39
N ARG A 32 5.65 -7.57 -11.51
CA ARG A 32 4.35 -7.14 -12.06
C ARG A 32 3.56 -8.33 -12.59
N GLU A 33 4.24 -9.24 -13.30
CA GLU A 33 3.70 -10.48 -13.83
C GLU A 33 3.28 -11.40 -12.70
N ILE A 34 4.14 -11.59 -11.69
CA ILE A 34 3.83 -12.38 -10.50
C ILE A 34 2.54 -11.88 -9.83
N CYS A 35 2.41 -10.57 -9.60
CA CYS A 35 1.19 -10.00 -9.00
C CYS A 35 -0.05 -10.07 -9.91
N GLY A 36 0.12 -10.29 -11.22
CA GLY A 36 -0.99 -10.41 -12.17
C GLY A 36 -1.47 -11.84 -12.40
N ASP A 37 -0.57 -12.82 -12.31
CA ASP A 37 -0.85 -14.22 -12.67
C ASP A 37 -1.44 -15.05 -11.52
N VAL A 38 -1.20 -14.62 -10.27
CA VAL A 38 -1.59 -15.38 -9.07
C VAL A 38 -2.68 -14.68 -8.30
N ASP A 39 -3.54 -15.47 -7.65
CA ASP A 39 -4.46 -14.94 -6.65
C ASP A 39 -3.65 -14.51 -5.41
N MET A 40 -3.82 -13.27 -4.99
CA MET A 40 -3.04 -12.68 -3.90
C MET A 40 -3.86 -12.71 -2.61
N ASP A 41 -3.19 -13.05 -1.50
CA ASP A 41 -3.80 -12.89 -0.18
C ASP A 41 -3.81 -11.40 0.18
N ILE A 42 -5.01 -10.82 0.27
CA ILE A 42 -5.22 -9.40 0.60
C ILE A 42 -5.90 -9.32 1.96
N SER A 43 -5.21 -8.70 2.92
CA SER A 43 -5.73 -8.51 4.27
C SER A 43 -5.80 -7.02 4.65
N VAL A 44 -6.93 -6.61 5.23
CA VAL A 44 -7.11 -5.26 5.76
C VAL A 44 -6.44 -5.18 7.13
N LYS A 45 -5.54 -4.21 7.32
CA LYS A 45 -4.86 -3.97 8.61
C LYS A 45 -5.62 -2.99 9.50
N GLY A 46 -6.36 -2.07 8.90
CA GLY A 46 -7.20 -1.12 9.64
C GLY A 46 -7.43 0.17 8.86
N GLU A 47 -8.30 1.00 9.41
CA GLU A 47 -8.56 2.35 8.90
C GLU A 47 -7.40 3.29 9.29
N VAL A 48 -7.00 4.15 8.35
CA VAL A 48 -5.99 5.19 8.54
C VAL A 48 -6.68 6.53 8.59
N LYS A 49 -6.63 7.19 9.76
CA LYS A 49 -7.29 8.49 10.02
C LYS A 49 -6.30 9.63 10.20
N ARG A 50 -5.04 9.33 10.51
CA ARG A 50 -4.05 10.32 10.91
C ARG A 50 -2.65 9.94 10.44
N ILE A 51 -1.81 10.95 10.24
CA ILE A 51 -0.43 10.80 9.75
C ILE A 51 0.44 9.95 10.69
N ASP A 52 0.24 10.05 12.00
CA ASP A 52 0.99 9.28 13.00
C ASP A 52 0.81 7.75 12.84
N GLN A 53 -0.27 7.31 12.21
CA GLN A 53 -0.55 5.89 11.95
C GLN A 53 0.24 5.35 10.75
N LEU A 54 0.75 6.22 9.86
CA LEU A 54 1.42 5.81 8.62
C LEU A 54 2.78 5.15 8.87
N ALA A 55 3.51 5.61 9.88
CA ALA A 55 4.84 5.09 10.22
C ALA A 55 4.81 3.59 10.56
N ALA A 56 3.69 3.07 11.08
CA ALA A 56 3.50 1.64 11.35
C ALA A 56 3.43 0.79 10.07
N HIS A 57 3.29 1.42 8.91
CA HIS A 57 3.13 0.77 7.61
C HIS A 57 4.24 1.16 6.61
N GLU A 58 5.31 1.81 7.08
CA GLU A 58 6.40 2.33 6.23
C GLU A 58 5.95 3.41 5.23
N TRP A 59 4.91 4.16 5.59
CA TRP A 59 4.42 5.32 4.82
C TRP A 59 4.73 6.62 5.57
N ASP A 60 5.04 7.68 4.83
CA ASP A 60 5.38 9.00 5.37
C ASP A 60 4.32 10.07 5.10
N GLY A 61 3.31 9.76 4.28
CA GLY A 61 2.23 10.68 3.89
C GLY A 61 2.50 11.50 2.63
N GLU A 62 3.73 11.44 2.10
CA GLU A 62 4.13 12.10 0.84
C GLU A 62 3.65 11.31 -0.39
N CYS A 63 3.33 10.02 -0.20
CA CYS A 63 2.78 9.17 -1.24
C CYS A 63 1.32 9.51 -1.58
N ILE A 64 0.97 9.28 -2.85
CA ILE A 64 -0.41 9.38 -3.34
C ILE A 64 -1.13 8.05 -3.03
N PRO A 65 -2.28 8.07 -2.34
CA PRO A 65 -3.00 6.85 -2.04
C PRO A 65 -3.64 6.24 -3.30
N TYR A 66 -3.60 4.93 -3.41
CA TYR A 66 -4.21 4.21 -4.52
C TYR A 66 -5.74 4.29 -4.46
N GLY A 67 -6.39 4.50 -5.62
CA GLY A 67 -7.85 4.52 -5.75
C GLY A 67 -8.53 5.84 -5.37
N HIS A 68 -7.77 6.93 -5.22
CA HIS A 68 -8.30 8.29 -5.03
C HIS A 68 -8.26 9.08 -6.37
N ASP A 69 -7.78 10.32 -6.35
CA ASP A 69 -7.68 11.24 -7.49
C ASP A 69 -6.38 11.09 -8.29
N GLY A 70 -5.38 10.39 -7.75
CA GLY A 70 -4.11 10.14 -8.41
C GLY A 70 -3.12 11.31 -8.37
N ASP A 71 -3.46 12.40 -7.68
CA ASP A 71 -2.67 13.64 -7.68
C ASP A 71 -2.44 14.22 -6.26
N THR A 72 -3.35 13.98 -5.31
CA THR A 72 -3.25 14.56 -3.97
C THR A 72 -2.50 13.63 -3.02
N ARG A 73 -1.58 14.20 -2.23
CA ARG A 73 -0.80 13.46 -1.22
C ARG A 73 -1.67 13.02 -0.06
N LEU A 74 -1.33 11.87 0.53
CA LEU A 74 -2.10 11.30 1.64
C LEU A 74 -2.18 12.23 2.86
N MET A 75 -1.10 12.95 3.18
CA MET A 75 -1.10 13.91 4.29
C MET A 75 -2.14 15.04 4.14
N ASP A 76 -2.31 15.58 2.93
CA ASP A 76 -3.26 16.66 2.65
C ASP A 76 -4.70 16.16 2.74
N LEU A 77 -4.92 14.92 2.29
CA LEU A 77 -6.22 14.25 2.35
C LEU A 77 -6.64 13.96 3.80
N LEU A 78 -5.72 13.47 4.63
CA LEU A 78 -5.98 13.20 6.05
C LEU A 78 -6.21 14.48 6.86
N ALA A 79 -5.47 15.56 6.56
CA ALA A 79 -5.68 16.86 7.19
C ALA A 79 -7.09 17.42 6.88
N ASN A 80 -7.54 17.28 5.62
CA ASN A 80 -8.88 17.69 5.21
C ASN A 80 -9.99 16.84 5.85
N GLN A 81 -9.78 15.52 6.00
CA GLN A 81 -10.75 14.66 6.69
C GLN A 81 -10.90 15.02 8.18
N GLY A 82 -9.79 15.27 8.88
CA GLY A 82 -9.80 15.69 10.28
C GLY A 82 -10.47 17.05 10.51
N ALA A 83 -10.38 17.97 9.54
CA ALA A 83 -11.06 19.26 9.59
C ALA A 83 -12.59 19.16 9.45
N GLN A 84 -13.11 18.08 8.82
CA GLN A 84 -14.55 17.87 8.66
C GLN A 84 -15.21 17.21 9.88
N GLU A 85 -14.46 16.54 10.76
CA GLU A 85 -14.99 15.92 11.98
C GLU A 85 -15.04 16.89 13.19
N GLY A 86 -14.38 18.06 13.10
CA GLY A 86 -14.29 19.05 14.20
C GLY A 86 -15.24 20.26 14.10
N GLY A 87 -16.15 20.28 13.12
CA GLY A 87 -17.13 21.35 12.94
C GLY A 87 -18.49 21.01 13.53
N ALA A 88 -18.68 21.23 14.83
CA ALA A 88 -19.97 21.24 15.51
C ALA A 88 -20.13 22.51 16.36
#